data_AF-A0A938PNQ3-F1
#
_entry.id   AF-A0A938PNQ3-F1
#
_cell.length_a   1.000
_cell.length_b   1.000
_cell.length_c   1.000
_cell.angle_alpha   90.00
_cell.angle_beta   90.00
_cell.angle_gamma   90.00
#
_symmetry.space_group_name_H-M   'P 1'
#
loop_
_entity.id
_entity.type
_entity.pdbx_description
1 polymer ?
#
loop_
_entity_poly.entity_id
_entity_poly.type
_entity_poly.pdbx_seq_one_letter_code
_entity_poly.pdbx_strand_id
1 'polypeptide(L)'
;MDGLAIAFMVPTIIFMTIVAPIWILMHYKSKQKLSSALSDQERAELEDLRIQAERMLDRIDTLEAILETQTPEWRKRPVEQSVRVS
;
A
#
# COMPACT_ATOMS: atom_id res chain seq x y z
N MET A 1 -50.81 13.62 30.17
CA MET A 1 -51.11 12.79 28.98
C MET A 1 -49.89 11.95 28.65
N ASP A 2 -49.29 11.35 29.67
CA ASP A 2 -47.84 11.11 29.67
C ASP A 2 -47.52 9.61 29.53
N GLY A 3 -48.44 8.75 29.96
CA GLY A 3 -48.31 7.30 29.81
C GLY A 3 -48.42 6.80 28.37
N LEU A 4 -49.15 7.52 27.51
CA LEU A 4 -49.32 7.15 26.10
C LEU A 4 -48.03 7.40 25.30
N ALA A 5 -47.30 8.47 25.61
CA ALA A 5 -45.99 8.74 25.03
C ALA A 5 -44.96 7.67 25.45
N ILE A 6 -44.94 7.28 26.73
CA ILE A 6 -44.03 6.25 27.24
C ILE A 6 -44.31 4.89 26.58
N ALA A 7 -45.59 4.55 26.35
CA ALA A 7 -45.99 3.29 25.71
C ALA A 7 -45.45 3.13 24.28
N PHE A 8 -45.30 4.21 23.52
CA PHE A 8 -44.71 4.18 22.17
C PHE A 8 -43.20 4.41 22.16
N MET A 9 -42.66 5.17 23.13
CA MET A 9 -41.23 5.48 23.20
C MET A 9 -40.39 4.26 23.59
N VAL A 10 -40.86 3.45 24.56
CA VAL A 10 -40.11 2.29 25.06
C VAL A 10 -39.85 1.23 23.97
N PRO A 11 -40.84 0.78 23.18
CA PRO A 11 -40.60 -0.15 22.08
C PRO A 11 -39.68 0.43 20.99
N THR A 12 -39.81 1.73 20.69
CA THR A 12 -39.01 2.42 19.68
C THR A 12 -37.53 2.47 20.05
N ILE A 13 -37.23 2.77 21.33
CA ILE A 13 -35.85 2.79 21.82
C ILE A 13 -35.24 1.38 21.74
N ILE A 14 -35.96 0.35 22.20
CA ILE A 14 -35.47 -1.03 22.15
C ILE A 14 -35.19 -1.45 20.70
N PHE A 15 -36.08 -1.13 19.77
CA PHE A 15 -35.89 -1.38 18.35
C PHE A 15 -34.64 -0.67 17.80
N MET A 16 -34.47 0.62 18.09
CA MET A 16 -33.28 1.39 17.70
C MET A 16 -32.00 0.85 18.31
N THR A 17 -32.05 0.33 19.55
CA THR A 17 -30.88 -0.22 20.23
C THR A 17 -30.36 -1.48 19.55
N ILE A 18 -31.21 -2.21 18.81
CA ILE A 18 -30.81 -3.40 18.04
C ILE A 18 -30.49 -3.04 16.59
N VAL A 19 -31.30 -2.19 15.96
CA VAL A 19 -31.14 -1.84 14.54
C VAL A 19 -29.93 -0.92 14.30
N ALA A 20 -29.69 0.06 15.17
CA ALA A 20 -28.56 0.97 15.05
C ALA A 20 -27.18 0.26 15.08
N PRO A 21 -26.88 -0.68 16.01
CA PRO A 21 -25.60 -1.37 15.99
C PRO A 21 -25.44 -2.31 14.79
N ILE A 22 -26.51 -2.98 14.35
CA ILE A 22 -26.48 -3.81 13.13
C ILE A 22 -26.15 -2.94 11.91
N TRP A 23 -26.75 -1.75 11.81
CA TRP A 23 -26.48 -0.82 10.71
C TRP A 23 -25.07 -0.25 10.76
N ILE A 24 -24.54 0.12 11.93
CA ILE A 24 -23.15 0.56 12.09
C ILE A 24 -22.19 -0.51 11.60
N LEU A 25 -22.39 -1.77 12.00
CA LEU A 25 -21.56 -2.89 11.55
C LEU A 25 -21.66 -3.07 10.03
N MET A 26 -22.86 -3.02 9.46
CA MET A 26 -23.05 -3.13 8.00
C MET A 26 -22.38 -1.96 7.25
N HIS A 27 -22.56 -0.73 7.74
CA HIS A 27 -22.04 0.47 7.11
C HIS A 27 -20.51 0.49 7.13
N TYR A 28 -19.91 0.10 8.26
CA TYR A 28 -18.46 -0.03 8.37
C TYR A 28 -17.92 -1.19 7.55
N LYS A 29 -18.56 -2.38 7.59
CA LYS A 29 -18.10 -3.54 6.83
C LYS A 29 -18.17 -3.33 5.31
N SER A 30 -19.13 -2.55 4.81
CA SER A 30 -19.21 -2.21 3.38
C SER A 30 -18.01 -1.35 2.95
N LYS A 31 -17.65 -0.33 3.74
CA LYS A 31 -16.45 0.49 3.51
C LYS A 31 -15.16 -0.32 3.71
N GLN A 32 -15.14 -1.22 4.69
CA GLN A 32 -13.98 -2.06 5.00
C GLN A 32 -13.75 -3.15 3.95
N LYS A 33 -14.79 -3.76 3.36
CA LYS A 33 -14.62 -4.74 2.26
C LYS A 33 -13.99 -4.11 1.03
N LEU A 34 -14.43 -2.89 0.67
CA LEU A 34 -13.82 -2.13 -0.43
C LEU A 34 -12.37 -1.79 -0.11
N SER A 35 -12.08 -1.30 1.11
CA SER A 35 -10.71 -0.99 1.55
C SER A 35 -9.81 -2.23 1.67
N SER A 36 -10.35 -3.37 2.11
CA SER A 36 -9.59 -4.61 2.29
C SER A 36 -9.26 -5.27 0.95
N ALA A 37 -10.19 -5.28 -0.01
CA ALA A 37 -9.94 -5.78 -1.35
C ALA A 37 -8.92 -4.90 -2.10
N LEU A 38 -8.99 -3.56 -1.93
CA LEU A 38 -7.97 -2.65 -2.42
C LEU A 38 -6.61 -2.92 -1.74
N SER A 39 -6.60 -3.18 -0.43
CA SER A 39 -5.37 -3.49 0.32
C SER A 39 -4.69 -4.79 -0.13
N ASP A 40 -5.44 -5.83 -0.47
CA ASP A 40 -4.87 -7.07 -1.02
C ASP A 40 -4.25 -6.83 -2.42
N GLN A 41 -4.86 -5.96 -3.23
CA GLN A 41 -4.32 -5.58 -4.53
C GLN A 41 -3.06 -4.71 -4.42
N GLU A 42 -3.03 -3.75 -3.48
CA GLU A 42 -1.83 -2.95 -3.17
C GLU A 42 -0.66 -3.85 -2.73
N ARG A 43 -0.93 -4.88 -1.92
CA ARG A 43 0.09 -5.87 -1.52
C ARG A 43 0.62 -6.66 -2.72
N ALA A 44 -0.25 -7.07 -3.63
CA ALA A 44 0.15 -7.79 -4.83
C ALA A 44 0.99 -6.90 -5.77
N GLU A 45 0.63 -5.63 -5.92
CA GLU A 45 1.38 -4.65 -6.70
C GLU A 45 2.77 -4.39 -6.10
N LEU A 46 2.89 -4.28 -4.77
CA LEU A 46 4.17 -4.14 -4.09
C LEU A 46 5.07 -5.37 -4.28
N GLU A 47 4.51 -6.57 -4.22
CA GLU A 47 5.28 -7.80 -4.47
C GLU A 47 5.76 -7.87 -5.93
N ASP A 48 4.92 -7.46 -6.89
CA ASP A 48 5.33 -7.38 -8.30
C ASP A 48 6.46 -6.37 -8.52
N LEU A 49 6.36 -5.17 -7.93
CA LEU A 49 7.43 -4.16 -7.97
C LEU A 49 8.73 -4.71 -7.38
N ARG A 50 8.66 -5.44 -6.27
CA ARG A 50 9.83 -6.07 -5.64
C ARG A 50 10.47 -7.09 -6.59
N ILE A 51 9.68 -7.98 -7.19
CA ILE A 51 10.18 -8.97 -8.15
C ILE A 51 10.83 -8.28 -9.36
N GLN A 52 10.23 -7.20 -9.85
CA GLN A 52 10.80 -6.40 -10.94
C GLN A 52 12.14 -5.78 -10.55
N ALA A 53 12.26 -5.23 -9.33
CA ALA A 53 13.50 -4.67 -8.82
C ALA A 53 14.60 -5.73 -8.70
N GLU A 54 14.28 -6.94 -8.20
CA GLU A 54 15.22 -8.06 -8.14
C GLU A 54 15.71 -8.47 -9.54
N ARG A 55 14.83 -8.53 -10.53
CA ARG A 55 15.21 -8.79 -11.94
C ARG A 55 16.08 -7.68 -12.54
N MET A 56 15.87 -6.43 -12.14
CA MET A 56 16.71 -5.33 -12.61
C MET A 56 18.14 -5.44 -12.09
N LEU A 57 18.31 -5.85 -10.82
CA LEU A 57 19.64 -6.06 -10.22
C LEU A 57 20.40 -7.18 -10.94
N ASP A 58 19.77 -8.33 -11.17
CA ASP A 58 20.39 -9.48 -11.87
C ASP A 58 20.85 -9.10 -13.30
N ARG A 59 20.08 -8.24 -13.96
CA ARG A 59 20.46 -7.68 -15.26
C ARG A 59 21.63 -6.71 -15.17
N ILE A 60 21.72 -5.90 -14.11
CA ILE A 60 22.86 -4.99 -13.90
C ILE A 60 24.14 -5.81 -13.71
N ASP A 61 24.11 -6.86 -12.89
CA ASP A 61 25.27 -7.75 -12.68
C ASP A 61 25.71 -8.41 -13.98
N THR A 62 24.75 -8.87 -14.78
CA THR A 62 25.02 -9.42 -16.11
C THR A 62 25.64 -8.36 -17.05
N LEU A 63 25.13 -7.12 -17.02
CA LEU A 63 25.67 -6.02 -17.81
C LEU A 63 27.06 -5.60 -17.33
N GLU A 64 27.34 -5.62 -16.03
CA GLU A 64 28.68 -5.39 -15.50
C GLU A 64 29.65 -6.47 -15.99
N ALA A 65 29.28 -7.75 -15.94
CA ALA A 65 30.12 -8.84 -16.43
C ALA A 65 30.42 -8.72 -17.94
N ILE A 66 29.43 -8.33 -18.75
CA ILE A 66 29.62 -8.08 -20.19
C ILE A 66 30.48 -6.83 -20.41
N LEU A 67 30.29 -5.77 -19.63
CA LEU A 67 31.06 -4.54 -19.77
C LEU A 67 32.53 -4.74 -19.36
N GLU A 68 32.80 -5.54 -18.32
CA GLU A 68 34.15 -5.92 -17.88
C GLU A 68 34.88 -6.74 -18.97
N THR A 69 34.15 -7.62 -19.69
CA THR A 69 34.72 -8.44 -20.78
C THR A 69 34.95 -7.66 -22.07
N GLN A 70 34.11 -6.66 -22.39
CA GLN A 70 34.20 -5.91 -23.64
C GLN A 70 34.96 -4.58 -23.54
N THR A 71 35.14 -3.99 -22.35
CA THR A 71 35.83 -2.69 -22.20
C THR A 71 36.56 -2.60 -20.86
N PRO A 72 37.70 -3.27 -20.66
CA PRO A 72 38.41 -3.36 -19.36
C PRO A 72 38.88 -2.01 -18.76
N GLU A 73 38.83 -0.91 -19.52
CA GLU A 73 39.30 0.42 -19.12
C GLU A 73 38.16 1.37 -18.65
N TRP A 74 36.89 0.94 -18.66
CA TRP A 74 35.75 1.84 -18.42
C TRP A 74 35.71 2.47 -17.02
N ARG A 75 36.27 1.76 -16.02
CA ARG A 75 36.44 2.24 -14.63
C ARG A 75 37.68 3.12 -14.45
N LYS A 76 38.57 3.21 -15.44
CA LYS A 76 39.80 4.02 -15.40
C LYS A 76 39.61 5.42 -16.00
N ARG A 77 38.48 6.10 -15.74
CA ARG A 77 38.52 7.57 -15.82
C ARG A 77 39.26 8.04 -14.57
N PRO A 78 40.46 8.63 -14.71
CA PRO A 78 41.00 9.44 -13.63
C PRO A 78 39.96 10.53 -13.41
N VAL A 79 39.45 10.64 -12.19
CA VAL A 79 38.80 11.88 -11.75
C VAL A 79 39.93 12.91 -11.72
N GLU A 80 40.21 13.50 -12.87
CA GLU A 80 41.32 14.41 -13.10
C GLU A 80 41.02 15.73 -12.37
N GLN A 81 41.48 15.78 -11.12
CA GLN A 81 42.39 16.80 -10.61
C GLN A 81 42.04 18.29 -10.75
N SER A 82 40.82 18.69 -11.13
CA SER A 82 40.45 20.11 -11.24
C SER A 82 40.12 20.83 -9.91
N VAL A 83 40.30 20.18 -8.75
CA VAL A 83 40.08 20.80 -7.40
C VAL A 83 41.40 21.09 -6.66
N ARG A 84 42.53 21.12 -7.35
CA ARG A 84 43.75 21.76 -6.84
C ARG A 84 44.25 22.75 -7.88
N VAL A 85 44.49 23.98 -7.42
CA VAL A 85 45.05 25.14 -8.14
C VAL A 85 44.01 26.09 -8.75
N SER A 86 43.44 26.96 -7.91
CA SER A 86 43.67 28.43 -7.94
C SER A 86 43.01 29.08 -6.74
#